data_AF-A0A1A8NKT0-F1
#
_entry.id   AF-A0A1A8NKT0-F1
#
_cell.length_a   1.000
_cell.length_b   1.000
_cell.length_c   1.000
_cell.angle_alpha   90.00
_cell.angle_beta   90.00
_cell.angle_gamma   90.00
#
_symmetry.space_group_name_H-M   'P 1'
#
loop_
_entity.id
_entity.type
_entity.pdbx_description
1 polymer ?
#
loop_
_entity_poly.entity_id
_entity_poly.type
_entity_poly.pdbx_seq_one_letter_code
_entity_poly.pdbx_strand_id
1 'polypeptide(L)'
;REAKPAFRAFLKRMDRTLSSHMLSLQELLLCPAWRIQEYVTLLQALCVNTQPHHPDHTHLSSALNAMQELRLFIQKLKRNL
;
A
#
# COMPACT_ATOMS: atom_id res chain seq x y z
N ARG A 1 -23.66 -12.55 18.72
CA ARG A 1 -22.85 -13.69 19.21
C ARG A 1 -21.83 -14.01 18.12
N GLU A 2 -20.54 -13.84 18.36
CA GLU A 2 -19.51 -14.21 17.37
C GLU A 2 -19.47 -15.72 17.17
N ALA A 3 -19.35 -16.17 15.91
CA ALA A 3 -19.54 -17.57 15.54
C ALA A 3 -18.38 -18.52 15.92
N LYS A 4 -17.19 -18.00 16.26
CA LYS A 4 -15.96 -18.80 16.48
C LYS A 4 -15.05 -18.25 17.59
N PRO A 5 -15.32 -18.56 18.88
CA PRO A 5 -14.54 -18.01 20.00
C PRO A 5 -13.05 -18.41 20.01
N ALA A 6 -12.72 -19.63 19.55
CA ALA A 6 -11.33 -20.09 19.46
C ALA A 6 -10.51 -19.25 18.46
N PHE A 7 -11.12 -18.87 17.33
CA PHE A 7 -10.48 -18.02 16.33
C PHE A 7 -10.22 -16.61 16.88
N ARG A 8 -11.18 -16.03 17.62
CA ARG A 8 -10.98 -14.75 18.30
C ARG A 8 -9.85 -14.79 19.31
N ALA A 9 -9.77 -15.84 20.14
CA ALA A 9 -8.69 -16.00 21.11
C ALA A 9 -7.33 -16.11 20.42
N PHE A 10 -7.26 -16.80 19.27
CA PHE A 10 -6.07 -16.82 18.43
C PHE A 10 -5.71 -15.43 17.91
N LEU A 11 -6.65 -14.71 17.29
CA LEU A 11 -6.42 -13.35 16.80
C LEU A 11 -5.89 -12.44 17.91
N LYS A 12 -6.49 -12.49 19.11
CA LYS A 12 -6.03 -11.69 20.26
C LYS A 12 -4.59 -12.01 20.70
N ARG A 13 -4.15 -13.27 20.58
CA ARG A 13 -2.75 -13.65 20.89
C ARG A 13 -1.76 -13.20 19.82
N MET A 14 -2.22 -13.14 18.57
CA MET A 14 -1.40 -12.74 17.42
C MET A 14 -1.42 -11.23 17.15
N ASP A 15 -2.38 -10.51 17.72
CA ASP A 15 -2.56 -9.08 17.48
C ASP A 15 -1.38 -8.29 18.04
N ARG A 16 -0.85 -7.36 17.24
CA ARG A 16 0.18 -6.40 17.65
C ARG A 16 1.41 -7.05 18.30
N THR A 17 1.86 -8.18 17.75
CA THR A 17 3.13 -8.80 18.14
C THR A 17 4.31 -8.14 17.41
N LEU A 18 5.54 -8.40 17.86
CA LEU A 18 6.75 -7.92 17.15
C LEU A 18 6.81 -8.42 15.71
N SER A 19 6.38 -9.66 15.45
CA SER A 19 6.33 -10.25 14.11
C SER A 19 5.31 -9.57 13.19
N SER A 20 4.27 -8.94 13.75
CA SER A 20 3.31 -8.14 12.99
C SER A 20 3.70 -6.66 12.92
N HIS A 21 4.92 -6.30 13.32
CA HIS A 21 5.35 -4.90 13.46
C HIS A 21 4.41 -4.08 14.35
N MET A 22 3.85 -4.70 15.39
CA MET A 22 2.88 -4.07 16.29
C MET A 22 1.57 -3.63 15.59
N LEU A 23 1.30 -4.12 14.39
CA LEU A 23 0.06 -3.89 13.66
C LEU A 23 -0.98 -4.97 14.02
N SER A 24 -2.22 -4.54 14.08
CA SER A 24 -3.38 -5.43 14.11
C SER A 24 -3.64 -6.07 12.75
N LEU A 25 -4.42 -7.14 12.73
CA LEU A 25 -4.81 -7.78 11.45
C LEU A 25 -5.50 -6.79 10.51
N GLN A 26 -6.34 -5.89 11.03
CA GLN A 26 -7.01 -4.88 10.21
C GLN A 26 -6.03 -3.90 9.59
N GLU A 27 -5.05 -3.41 10.37
CA GLU A 27 -4.00 -2.52 9.87
C GLU A 27 -3.12 -3.23 8.83
N LEU A 28 -2.75 -4.50 9.06
CA LEU A 28 -2.00 -5.31 8.09
C LEU A 28 -2.73 -5.45 6.75
N LEU A 29 -4.05 -5.65 6.77
CA LEU A 29 -4.86 -5.74 5.55
C LEU A 29 -4.94 -4.41 4.78
N LEU A 30 -4.64 -3.27 5.43
CA LEU A 30 -4.56 -1.97 4.78
C LEU A 30 -3.18 -1.68 4.17
N CYS A 31 -2.11 -2.31 4.68
CA CYS A 31 -0.74 -2.07 4.24
C CYS A 31 -0.54 -2.10 2.72
N PRO A 32 -1.11 -3.05 1.94
CA PRO A 32 -0.94 -3.06 0.49
C PRO A 32 -1.49 -1.80 -0.18
N ALA A 33 -2.65 -1.31 0.27
CA ALA A 33 -3.26 -0.10 -0.28
C ALA A 33 -2.46 1.15 0.09
N TRP A 34 -1.91 1.21 1.31
CA TRP A 34 -1.03 2.30 1.73
C TRP A 34 0.29 2.31 0.95
N ARG A 35 0.92 1.15 0.78
CA ARG A 35 2.19 1.00 0.06
C ARG A 35 2.13 1.53 -1.36
N ILE A 36 0.99 1.37 -2.04
CA ILE A 36 0.79 1.91 -3.39
C ILE A 36 0.74 3.44 -3.39
N GLN A 37 0.16 4.07 -2.38
CA GLN A 37 0.22 5.55 -2.23
C GLN A 37 1.64 6.03 -1.96
N GLU A 38 2.40 5.31 -1.13
CA GLU A 38 3.78 5.63 -0.81
C GLU A 38 4.65 5.62 -2.08
N TYR A 39 4.52 4.60 -2.92
CA TYR A 39 5.26 4.53 -4.19
C TYR A 39 4.95 5.70 -5.12
N VAL A 40 3.68 6.09 -5.26
CA VAL A 40 3.33 7.27 -6.07
C VAL A 40 4.00 8.53 -5.51
N THR A 41 3.96 8.72 -4.19
CA THR A 41 4.56 9.89 -3.53
C THR A 41 6.07 9.94 -3.74
N LEU A 42 6.75 8.81 -3.53
CA LEU A 42 8.21 8.71 -3.69
C LEU A 42 8.63 8.91 -5.15
N LEU A 43 7.95 8.26 -6.10
CA LEU A 43 8.25 8.42 -7.53
C LEU A 43 7.99 9.85 -8.00
N GLN A 44 6.93 10.50 -7.52
CA GLN A 44 6.64 11.88 -7.85
C GLN A 44 7.73 12.82 -7.31
N ALA A 45 8.20 12.62 -6.08
CA ALA A 45 9.32 13.36 -5.53
C ALA A 45 10.60 13.15 -6.35
N LEU A 46 10.89 11.92 -6.77
CA LEU A 46 12.05 11.62 -7.62
C LEU A 46 11.93 12.31 -8.99
N CYS A 47 10.77 12.25 -9.65
CA CYS A 47 10.55 12.90 -10.94
C CYS A 47 10.79 14.41 -10.88
N VAL A 48 10.25 15.10 -9.85
CA VAL A 48 10.41 16.56 -9.69
C VAL A 48 11.86 16.97 -9.50
N ASN A 49 12.68 16.10 -8.89
CA ASN A 49 14.10 16.35 -8.65
C ASN A 49 15.03 15.78 -9.74
N THR A 50 14.48 15.13 -10.77
CA THR A 50 15.27 14.53 -11.86
C THR A 50 15.06 15.33 -13.15
N GLN A 51 16.12 15.99 -13.61
CA GLN A 51 16.08 16.84 -14.80
C GLN A 51 15.71 16.05 -16.08
N PRO A 52 15.03 16.66 -17.07
CA PRO A 52 14.61 15.97 -18.30
C PRO A 52 15.74 15.31 -19.10
N HIS A 53 16.97 15.82 -18.99
CA HIS A 53 18.15 15.30 -19.68
C HIS A 53 18.83 14.14 -18.94
N HIS A 54 18.39 13.83 -17.71
CA HIS A 54 18.93 12.73 -16.93
C HIS A 54 18.43 11.39 -17.52
N PRO A 55 19.28 10.35 -17.65
CA PRO A 55 18.90 9.08 -18.25
C PRO A 55 17.69 8.42 -17.56
N ASP A 56 17.55 8.61 -16.24
CA ASP A 56 16.44 8.03 -15.47
C ASP A 56 15.11 8.78 -15.61
N HIS A 57 15.08 9.98 -16.19
CA HIS A 57 13.87 10.81 -16.22
C HIS A 57 12.69 10.09 -16.90
N THR A 58 12.96 9.44 -18.04
CA THR A 58 11.95 8.67 -18.78
C THR A 58 11.48 7.47 -17.96
N HIS A 59 12.39 6.73 -17.32
CA HIS A 59 12.04 5.56 -16.51
C HIS A 59 11.20 5.92 -15.28
N LEU A 60 11.58 6.99 -14.57
CA LEU A 60 10.82 7.51 -13.43
C LEU A 60 9.44 7.97 -13.84
N SER A 61 9.31 8.66 -14.98
CA SER A 61 8.03 9.12 -15.51
C SER A 61 7.12 7.94 -15.88
N SER A 62 7.65 6.92 -16.56
CA SER A 62 6.91 5.70 -16.89
C SER A 62 6.47 4.93 -15.63
N ALA A 63 7.36 4.80 -14.64
CA ALA A 63 7.04 4.13 -13.37
C ALA A 63 5.96 4.89 -12.58
N LEU A 64 6.05 6.23 -12.53
CA LEU A 64 5.05 7.07 -11.87
C LEU A 64 3.67 6.90 -12.51
N ASN A 65 3.60 6.92 -13.85
CA ASN A 65 2.34 6.72 -14.58
C ASN A 65 1.73 5.34 -14.28
N ALA A 66 2.51 4.27 -14.35
CA ALA A 66 2.03 2.92 -14.04
C ALA A 66 1.49 2.80 -12.59
N MET A 67 2.19 3.40 -11.62
CA MET A 67 1.73 3.40 -10.23
C MET A 67 0.47 4.23 -10.00
N GLN A 68 0.31 5.35 -10.72
CA GLN A 68 -0.90 6.15 -10.69
C GLN A 68 -2.10 5.41 -11.28
N GLU A 69 -1.93 4.69 -12.39
CA GLU A 69 -2.96 3.84 -12.98
C GLU A 69 -3.39 2.72 -12.04
N LEU A 70 -2.43 2.02 -11.43
CA LEU A 70 -2.72 0.97 -10.44
C LEU A 70 -3.51 1.52 -9.25
N ARG A 71 -3.13 2.70 -8.75
CA ARG A 71 -3.87 3.39 -7.69
C ARG A 71 -5.32 3.66 -8.08
N LEU A 72 -5.55 4.20 -9.28
CA LEU A 72 -6.90 4.50 -9.78
C LEU A 72 -7.73 3.22 -9.94
N PHE A 73 -7.12 2.16 -10.45
CA PHE A 73 -7.76 0.85 -10.57
C PHE A 73 -8.24 0.32 -9.21
N ILE A 74 -7.38 0.36 -8.19
CA ILE A 74 -7.75 -0.09 -6.83
C ILE A 74 -8.86 0.78 -6.24
N GLN A 75 -8.81 2.11 -6.44
CA GLN A 75 -9.87 3.00 -5.99
C GLN A 75 -11.21 2.69 -6.67
N LYS A 76 -11.19 2.36 -7.97
CA LYS A 76 -12.38 1.93 -8.71
C LYS A 76 -12.93 0.61 -8.17
N LEU A 77 -12.08 -0.39 -7.91
CA LEU A 77 -12.50 -1.66 -7.31
C LEU A 77 -13.17 -1.44 -5.94
N LYS A 78 -12.58 -0.61 -5.08
CA LYS A 78 -13.15 -0.32 -3.75
C LYS A 78 -14.51 0.38 -3.79
N ARG A 79 -14.82 1.14 -4.85
CA ARG A 79 -16.12 1.81 -5.02
C ARG A 79 -17.21 0.89 -5.57
N ASN A 80 -16.81 -0.19 -6.24
CA ASN A 80 -17.71 -1.17 -6.87
C ASN A 80 -17.96 -2.41 -5.98
N LEU A 81 -17.31 -2.47 -4.81
CA LEU A 81 -17.54 -3.46 -3.74
C LEU A 81 -18.47 -2.87 -2.69
#